data_AF-A0A6C7C5I7-F1
#
_entry.id   AF-A0A6C7C5I7-F1
#
_cell.length_a   1.000
_cell.length_b   1.000
_cell.length_c   1.000
_cell.angle_alpha   90.00
_cell.angle_beta   90.00
_cell.angle_gamma   90.00
#
_symmetry.space_group_name_H-M   'P 1'
#
loop_
_entity.id
_entity.type
_entity.pdbx_description
1 polymer ?
#
loop_
_entity_poly.entity_id
_entity_poly.type
_entity_poly.pdbx_seq_one_letter_code
_entity_poly.pdbx_strand_id
1 'polypeptide(L)'
;MKTLLNNHPNLPIYLGMIYMIAFILILIISFINTFCYKKIVKLYTDKYGSLPITASMAKYSSLIATPGAYHAKIGFIMDSLILPYNRFSNHDMTKEQYEYINKLPIKLTIWFRIEGVLWIISIPTLAMTFIMFGMN
;
A
#
# COMPACT_ATOMS: atom_id res chain seq x y z
N MET A 1 24.30 -10.51 -14.44
CA MET A 1 24.12 -10.15 -13.01
C MET A 1 25.41 -10.32 -12.20
N LYS A 2 26.11 -11.47 -12.26
CA LYS A 2 27.46 -11.61 -11.65
C LYS A 2 28.47 -10.55 -12.09
N THR A 3 28.55 -10.24 -13.40
CA THR A 3 29.42 -9.16 -13.91
C THR A 3 29.07 -7.78 -13.33
N LEU A 4 27.78 -7.50 -13.09
CA LEU A 4 27.33 -6.26 -12.47
C LEU A 4 27.77 -6.18 -11.00
N LEU A 5 27.62 -7.29 -10.26
CA LEU A 5 28.02 -7.40 -8.85
C LEU A 5 29.54 -7.29 -8.68
N ASN A 6 30.32 -7.90 -9.57
CA ASN A 6 31.78 -7.78 -9.55
C ASN A 6 32.25 -6.34 -9.78
N ASN A 7 31.55 -5.59 -10.65
CA ASN A 7 31.86 -4.18 -10.90
C ASN A 7 31.30 -3.24 -9.81
N HIS A 8 30.25 -3.65 -9.09
CA HIS A 8 29.56 -2.86 -8.08
C HIS A 8 29.18 -3.70 -6.84
N PRO A 9 30.17 -4.11 -6.01
CA PRO A 9 29.93 -5.06 -4.91
C PRO A 9 29.01 -4.52 -3.81
N ASN A 10 28.94 -3.19 -3.64
CA ASN A 10 28.11 -2.54 -2.62
C ASN A 10 26.66 -2.26 -3.07
N LEU A 11 26.32 -2.53 -4.34
CA LEU A 11 24.98 -2.26 -4.87
C LEU A 11 23.85 -2.94 -4.07
N PRO A 12 23.95 -4.23 -3.66
CA PRO A 12 22.93 -4.87 -2.83
C PRO A 12 22.75 -4.17 -1.47
N ILE A 13 23.84 -3.68 -0.88
CA ILE A 13 23.81 -2.96 0.40
C ILE A 13 23.07 -1.64 0.23
N TYR A 14 23.36 -0.87 -0.82
CA TYR A 14 22.66 0.39 -1.09
C TYR A 14 21.16 0.19 -1.37
N LEU A 15 20.79 -0.82 -2.16
CA LEU A 15 19.39 -1.15 -2.40
C LEU A 15 18.67 -1.58 -1.11
N GLY A 16 19.35 -2.36 -0.26
CA GLY A 16 18.86 -2.71 1.07
C GLY A 16 18.64 -1.49 1.95
N MET A 17 19.57 -0.53 1.99
CA MET A 17 19.42 0.72 2.74
C MET A 17 18.25 1.57 2.23
N ILE A 18 18.10 1.70 0.91
CA ILE A 18 16.97 2.42 0.30
C ILE A 18 15.65 1.77 0.71
N TYR A 19 15.55 0.44 0.67
CA TYR A 19 14.37 -0.28 1.13
C TYR A 19 14.07 -0.02 2.61
N MET A 20 15.08 -0.06 3.48
CA MET A 20 14.89 0.20 4.91
C MET A 20 14.38 1.61 5.19
N ILE A 21 14.91 2.62 4.49
CA ILE A 21 14.43 4.01 4.60
C ILE A 21 12.97 4.10 4.12
N ALA A 22 12.66 3.50 2.96
CA ALA A 22 11.31 3.50 2.43
C ALA A 22 10.32 2.79 3.38
N PHE A 23 10.73 1.68 3.99
CA PHE A 23 9.91 0.96 4.96
C PHE A 23 9.61 1.80 6.20
N ILE A 24 10.59 2.53 6.74
CA ILE A 24 10.36 3.46 7.86
C ILE A 24 9.36 4.56 7.46
N LEU A 25 9.49 5.13 6.26
CA LEU A 25 8.55 6.13 5.76
C LEU A 25 7.14 5.55 5.62
N ILE A 26 7.01 4.32 5.12
CA ILE A 26 5.74 3.61 5.03
C ILE A 26 5.12 3.48 6.43
N LEU A 27 5.86 3.03 7.44
CA LEU A 27 5.33 2.90 8.81
C LEU A 27 4.77 4.22 9.34
N ILE A 28 5.48 5.33 9.13
CA ILE A 28 5.05 6.68 9.54
C ILE A 28 3.76 7.07 8.80
N ILE A 29 3.73 6.88 7.48
CA ILE A 29 2.58 7.22 6.64
C ILE A 29 1.36 6.36 6.99
N SER A 30 1.54 5.07 7.27
CA SER A 30 0.47 4.17 7.67
C SER A 30 -0.13 4.52 9.03
N PHE A 31 0.70 5.04 9.94
CA PHE A 31 0.19 5.64 11.18
C PHE A 31 -0.70 6.86 10.88
N ILE A 32 -0.26 7.77 10.01
CA ILE A 32 -1.06 8.93 9.57
C ILE A 32 -2.37 8.45 8.89
N ASN A 33 -2.28 7.46 8.02
CA ASN A 33 -3.41 6.86 7.31
C ASN A 33 -4.43 6.25 8.26
N THR A 34 -4.06 5.83 9.48
CA THR A 34 -5.03 5.35 10.47
C THR A 34 -6.07 6.42 10.83
N PHE A 35 -5.69 7.69 10.88
CA PHE A 35 -6.63 8.79 11.16
C PHE A 35 -7.55 9.09 9.97
N CYS A 36 -6.99 9.15 8.76
CA CYS A 36 -7.77 9.36 7.54
C CYS A 36 -8.69 8.17 7.26
N TYR A 37 -8.22 6.93 7.48
CA TYR A 37 -8.98 5.70 7.35
C TYR A 37 -10.27 5.76 8.15
N LYS A 38 -10.20 6.12 9.45
CA LYS A 38 -11.39 6.22 10.31
C LYS A 38 -12.43 7.20 9.75
N LYS A 39 -11.99 8.33 9.19
CA LYS A 39 -12.87 9.33 8.56
C LYS A 39 -13.48 8.80 7.27
N ILE A 40 -12.68 8.19 6.40
CA ILE A 40 -13.13 7.60 5.13
C ILE A 40 -14.12 6.48 5.37
N VAL A 41 -13.83 5.56 6.30
CA VAL A 41 -14.72 4.47 6.69
C VAL A 41 -16.07 5.02 7.12
N LYS A 42 -16.08 6.01 8.03
CA LYS A 42 -17.33 6.63 8.48
C LYS A 42 -18.12 7.21 7.31
N LEU A 43 -17.49 8.04 6.48
CA LEU A 43 -18.13 8.64 5.31
C LEU A 43 -18.68 7.58 4.34
N TYR A 44 -17.93 6.50 4.13
CA TYR A 44 -18.33 5.40 3.25
C TYR A 44 -19.51 4.62 3.84
N THR A 45 -19.46 4.25 5.12
CA THR A 45 -20.53 3.49 5.79
C THR A 45 -21.79 4.33 5.96
N ASP A 46 -21.67 5.64 6.20
CA ASP A 46 -22.81 6.55 6.28
C ASP A 46 -23.54 6.62 4.93
N LYS A 47 -22.83 6.48 3.81
CA LYS A 47 -23.41 6.49 2.46
C LYS A 47 -23.90 5.13 1.97
N TYR A 48 -23.15 4.06 2.23
CA TYR A 48 -23.36 2.73 1.63
C TYR A 48 -23.73 1.63 2.64
N GLY A 49 -23.84 1.95 3.92
CA GLY A 49 -24.27 1.06 5.01
C GLY A 49 -23.20 0.09 5.51
N SER A 50 -22.30 -0.38 4.66
CA SER A 50 -21.26 -1.35 5.03
C SER A 50 -19.95 -1.11 4.28
N LEU A 51 -18.84 -1.63 4.81
CA LEU A 51 -17.56 -1.65 4.11
C LEU A 51 -17.50 -2.79 3.09
N PRO A 52 -16.63 -2.68 2.06
CA PRO A 52 -16.26 -3.81 1.22
C PRO A 52 -15.85 -5.02 2.06
N ILE A 53 -16.20 -6.22 1.62
CA ILE A 53 -16.10 -7.46 2.41
C ILE A 53 -14.68 -7.66 2.96
N THR A 54 -13.68 -7.56 2.07
CA THR A 54 -12.26 -7.71 2.43
C THR A 54 -11.81 -6.70 3.49
N ALA A 55 -12.22 -5.44 3.35
CA ALA A 55 -11.89 -4.38 4.30
C ALA A 55 -12.61 -4.57 5.65
N SER A 56 -13.85 -5.05 5.62
CA SER A 56 -14.65 -5.35 6.82
C SER A 56 -14.02 -6.46 7.65
N MET A 57 -13.59 -7.56 7.00
CA MET A 57 -12.90 -8.66 7.66
C MET A 57 -11.58 -8.23 8.31
N ALA A 58 -10.89 -7.28 7.69
CA ALA A 58 -9.59 -6.80 8.12
C ALA A 58 -9.64 -5.55 9.02
N LYS A 59 -10.81 -5.07 9.46
CA LYS A 59 -10.96 -3.76 10.14
C LYS A 59 -10.01 -3.52 11.34
N TYR A 60 -9.65 -4.58 12.06
CA TYR A 60 -8.79 -4.50 13.25
C TYR A 60 -7.31 -4.80 12.97
N SER A 61 -6.94 -5.04 11.71
CA SER A 61 -5.56 -5.31 11.34
C SER A 61 -4.67 -4.08 11.52
N SER A 62 -3.38 -4.35 11.71
CA SER A 62 -2.32 -3.38 11.96
C SER A 62 -1.18 -3.66 10.99
N LEU A 63 -0.56 -2.62 10.43
CA LEU A 63 0.57 -2.79 9.53
C LEU A 63 1.74 -3.53 10.19
N ILE A 64 1.96 -3.30 11.48
CA ILE A 64 3.10 -3.88 12.21
C ILE A 64 2.84 -5.35 12.54
N ALA A 65 1.67 -5.65 13.11
CA ALA A 65 1.37 -6.99 13.60
C ALA A 65 0.89 -7.92 12.48
N THR A 66 0.12 -7.39 11.53
CA THR A 66 -0.56 -8.16 10.49
C THR A 66 -0.50 -7.44 9.13
N PRO A 67 0.70 -7.22 8.56
CA PRO A 67 0.90 -6.40 7.35
C PRO A 67 0.04 -6.83 6.15
N GLY A 68 -0.07 -8.13 5.89
CA GLY A 68 -0.94 -8.63 4.83
C GLY A 68 -2.42 -8.28 5.05
N ALA A 69 -2.91 -8.43 6.28
CA ALA A 69 -4.28 -8.05 6.63
C ALA A 69 -4.46 -6.51 6.66
N TYR A 70 -3.40 -5.74 6.94
CA TYR A 70 -3.46 -4.29 6.82
C TYR A 70 -3.67 -3.84 5.38
N HIS A 71 -3.02 -4.48 4.42
CA HIS A 71 -3.30 -4.21 3.01
C HIS A 71 -4.74 -4.57 2.63
N ALA A 72 -5.29 -5.68 3.12
CA ALA A 72 -6.70 -6.00 2.92
C ALA A 72 -7.65 -4.94 3.53
N LYS A 73 -7.29 -4.35 4.67
CA LYS A 73 -8.06 -3.32 5.38
C LYS A 73 -8.18 -2.02 4.58
N ILE A 74 -7.09 -1.58 3.96
CA ILE A 74 -7.03 -0.30 3.25
C ILE A 74 -7.10 -0.44 1.72
N GLY A 75 -7.07 -1.67 1.19
CA GLY A 75 -7.01 -1.97 -0.24
C GLY A 75 -8.12 -1.28 -1.02
N PHE A 76 -9.36 -1.34 -0.53
CA PHE A 76 -10.49 -0.65 -1.17
C PHE A 76 -10.29 0.87 -1.33
N ILE A 77 -9.48 1.49 -0.46
CA ILE A 77 -9.10 2.91 -0.56
C ILE A 77 -7.92 3.05 -1.53
N MET A 78 -6.83 2.33 -1.27
CA MET A 78 -5.59 2.46 -2.06
C MET A 78 -5.77 2.06 -3.52
N ASP A 79 -6.36 0.90 -3.78
CA ASP A 79 -6.58 0.37 -5.11
C ASP A 79 -7.50 1.30 -5.91
N SER A 80 -8.54 1.84 -5.27
CA SER A 80 -9.39 2.85 -5.89
C SER A 80 -8.60 4.08 -6.32
N LEU A 81 -7.63 4.53 -5.52
CA LEU A 81 -6.88 5.76 -5.78
C LEU A 81 -5.74 5.59 -6.78
N ILE A 82 -5.17 4.40 -6.91
CA ILE A 82 -3.94 4.13 -7.65
C ILE A 82 -4.21 3.40 -8.96
N LEU A 83 -5.14 2.44 -8.95
CA LEU A 83 -5.42 1.58 -10.09
C LEU A 83 -6.71 2.02 -10.78
N PRO A 84 -6.79 1.89 -12.12
CA PRO A 84 -8.05 2.05 -12.82
C PRO A 84 -9.06 0.99 -12.35
N TYR A 85 -10.35 1.37 -12.37
CA TYR A 85 -11.43 0.46 -11.99
C TYR A 85 -11.36 -0.84 -12.80
N ASN A 86 -11.25 -1.94 -12.08
CA ASN A 86 -11.23 -3.28 -12.65
C ASN A 86 -11.81 -4.27 -11.64
N ARG A 87 -12.43 -5.34 -12.14
CA ARG A 87 -13.11 -6.36 -11.31
C ARG A 87 -12.17 -7.26 -10.51
N PHE A 88 -10.86 -7.20 -10.76
CA PHE A 88 -9.89 -7.99 -10.01
C PHE A 88 -9.51 -7.29 -8.71
N SER A 89 -9.01 -6.06 -8.77
CA SER A 89 -8.62 -5.26 -7.61
C SER A 89 -9.83 -4.69 -6.85
N ASN A 90 -10.93 -4.37 -7.54
CA ASN A 90 -12.11 -3.73 -6.95
C ASN A 90 -13.31 -4.68 -6.88
N HIS A 91 -13.08 -5.97 -6.70
CA HIS A 91 -14.13 -7.00 -6.77
C HIS A 91 -15.27 -6.80 -5.76
N ASP A 92 -14.96 -6.21 -4.59
CA ASP A 92 -15.92 -5.95 -3.52
C ASP A 92 -16.64 -4.60 -3.66
N MET A 93 -16.43 -3.87 -4.75
CA MET A 93 -16.95 -2.52 -4.96
C MET A 93 -17.69 -2.39 -6.28
N THR A 94 -18.79 -1.63 -6.26
CA THR A 94 -19.39 -1.13 -7.49
C THR A 94 -18.55 -0.01 -8.08
N LYS A 95 -18.75 0.29 -9.37
CA LYS A 95 -18.10 1.44 -10.02
C LYS A 95 -18.41 2.77 -9.29
N GLU A 96 -19.64 2.92 -8.79
CA GLU A 96 -20.03 4.12 -8.04
C GLU A 96 -19.25 4.25 -6.72
N GLN A 97 -19.08 3.15 -5.99
CA GLN A 97 -18.31 3.11 -4.75
C GLN A 97 -16.83 3.42 -5.01
N TYR A 98 -16.26 2.88 -6.09
CA TYR A 98 -14.90 3.20 -6.53
C TYR A 98 -14.75 4.69 -6.86
N GLU A 99 -15.70 5.25 -7.60
CA GLU A 99 -15.68 6.67 -7.96
C GLU A 99 -15.86 7.57 -6.73
N TYR A 100 -16.66 7.15 -5.77
CA TYR A 100 -16.85 7.87 -4.52
C TYR A 100 -15.53 8.03 -3.77
N ILE A 101 -14.76 6.96 -3.61
CA ILE A 101 -13.42 7.02 -3.00
C ILE A 101 -12.50 7.97 -3.77
N ASN A 102 -12.50 7.88 -5.10
CA ASN A 102 -11.67 8.74 -5.96
C ASN A 102 -12.02 10.23 -5.85
N LYS A 103 -13.29 10.56 -5.61
CA LYS A 103 -13.79 11.93 -5.47
C LYS A 103 -13.62 12.49 -4.06
N LEU A 104 -13.10 11.72 -3.09
CA LEU A 104 -12.86 12.22 -1.74
C LEU A 104 -11.83 13.36 -1.72
N PRO A 105 -11.94 14.30 -0.76
CA PRO A 105 -10.99 15.39 -0.63
C PRO A 105 -9.54 14.91 -0.53
N ILE A 106 -8.62 15.54 -1.27
CA ILE A 106 -7.21 15.15 -1.33
C ILE A 106 -6.54 15.07 0.05
N LYS A 107 -6.95 15.94 0.99
CA LYS A 107 -6.48 15.93 2.38
C LYS A 107 -6.72 14.60 3.13
N LEU A 108 -7.69 13.80 2.68
CA LEU A 108 -7.97 12.48 3.24
C LEU A 108 -7.26 11.35 2.49
N THR A 109 -6.88 11.57 1.23
CA THR A 109 -6.44 10.49 0.31
C THR A 109 -4.96 10.55 -0.05
N ILE A 110 -4.30 11.71 0.09
CA ILE A 110 -2.92 11.91 -0.36
C ILE A 110 -1.93 10.93 0.27
N TRP A 111 -2.06 10.67 1.56
CA TRP A 111 -1.16 9.77 2.28
C TRP A 111 -1.32 8.31 1.87
N PHE A 112 -2.52 7.88 1.46
CA PHE A 112 -2.73 6.55 0.86
C PHE A 112 -2.07 6.45 -0.51
N ARG A 113 -2.13 7.50 -1.33
CA ARG A 113 -1.45 7.55 -2.64
C ARG A 113 0.06 7.42 -2.47
N ILE A 114 0.64 8.21 -1.55
CA ILE A 114 2.08 8.17 -1.25
C ILE A 114 2.48 6.79 -0.73
N GLU A 115 1.72 6.22 0.22
CA GLU A 115 1.99 4.87 0.73
C GLU A 115 2.04 3.84 -0.39
N GLY A 116 1.10 3.88 -1.33
CA GLY A 116 1.05 2.91 -2.42
C GLY A 116 2.18 3.06 -3.43
N VAL A 117 2.56 4.29 -3.76
CA VAL A 117 3.76 4.54 -4.57
C VAL A 117 5.00 3.99 -3.88
N LEU A 118 5.14 4.20 -2.56
CA LEU A 118 6.25 3.65 -1.80
C LEU A 118 6.27 2.12 -1.83
N TRP A 119 5.13 1.44 -1.66
CA TRP A 119 5.05 -0.01 -1.79
C TRP A 119 5.42 -0.51 -3.19
N ILE A 120 4.93 0.14 -4.24
CA ILE A 120 5.22 -0.20 -5.64
C ILE A 120 6.73 -0.09 -5.94
N ILE A 121 7.44 0.86 -5.33
CA ILE A 121 8.89 1.02 -5.50
C ILE A 121 9.67 0.06 -4.58
N SER A 122 9.19 -0.12 -3.36
CA SER A 122 9.93 -0.86 -2.31
C SER A 122 9.94 -2.36 -2.56
N ILE A 123 8.84 -2.96 -3.02
CA ILE A 123 8.76 -4.41 -3.26
C ILE A 123 9.76 -4.86 -4.34
N PRO A 124 9.82 -4.24 -5.54
CA PRO A 124 10.83 -4.58 -6.54
C PRO A 124 12.26 -4.36 -6.03
N THR A 125 12.49 -3.28 -5.28
CA THR A 125 13.83 -2.98 -4.70
C THR A 125 14.27 -4.10 -3.74
N LEU A 126 13.35 -4.56 -2.88
CA LEU A 126 13.59 -5.68 -1.98
C LEU A 126 13.85 -6.98 -2.75
N ALA A 127 13.01 -7.29 -3.73
CA ALA A 127 13.15 -8.51 -4.56
C ALA A 127 14.50 -8.53 -5.28
N MET A 128 14.91 -7.42 -5.88
CA MET A 128 16.22 -7.27 -6.52
C MET A 128 17.36 -7.47 -5.53
N THR A 129 17.23 -6.91 -4.32
CA THR A 129 18.23 -7.10 -3.26
C THR A 129 18.39 -8.58 -2.90
N PHE A 130 17.29 -9.31 -2.72
CA PHE A 130 17.32 -10.76 -2.45
C PHE A 130 17.93 -11.59 -3.58
N ILE A 131 17.54 -11.31 -4.83
CA ILE A 131 18.09 -11.99 -6.01
C ILE A 131 19.61 -11.78 -6.06
N MET A 132 20.07 -10.55 -5.83
CA MET A 132 21.49 -10.22 -5.87
C MET A 132 22.28 -10.89 -4.74
N PHE A 133 21.74 -10.97 -3.51
CA PHE A 133 22.38 -11.70 -2.41
C PHE A 133 22.42 -13.20 -2.64
N GLY A 134 21.36 -13.80 -3.20
CA GLY A 134 21.33 -15.24 -3.50
C GLY A 134 22.25 -15.68 -4.65
N MET A 135 22.83 -14.74 -5.39
CA MET A 135 23.76 -14.99 -6.51
C MET A 135 25.24 -14.77 -6.17
N ASN A 136 25.53 -14.19 -4.99
CA ASN A 136 26.86 -14.14 -4.39
C ASN A 136 27.24 -15.53 -3.85
#